data_AF-G2HJK0-F1
#
_entry.id   AF-G2HJK0-F1
#
_cell.length_a   1.000
_cell.length_b   1.000
_cell.length_c   1.000
_cell.angle_alpha   90.00
_cell.angle_beta   90.00
_cell.angle_gamma   90.00
#
_symmetry.space_group_name_H-M   'P 1'
#
loop_
_entity.id
_entity.type
_entity.pdbx_description
1 polymer ?
#
loop_
_entity_poly.entity_id
_entity_poly.type
_entity_poly.pdbx_seq_one_letter_code
_entity_poly.pdbx_strand_id
1 'polypeptide(L)'
;MERLQLQRRLGCRTFHWFLANVYPELYPSEPRPRFSGKLHNTGLGLCADCQAEGDILGCPMMLAPCSDSRQQQYLQHTSRKEIHFGSPQHLCFAVRQEQVILQNCTEEGLAIHQQHWDFQEAAQEAWLRRPQETYNHGRRRRGSQPRPYMAEQGRERAKEEVLHTSKQPIL
;
A
#
# COMPACT_ATOMS: atom_id res chain seq x y z
N MET A 1 6.77 15.04 29.96
CA MET A 1 7.72 14.36 30.88
C MET A 1 7.16 14.19 32.29
N GLU A 2 6.46 15.17 32.84
CA GLU A 2 5.89 15.15 34.20
C GLU A 2 5.01 13.91 34.51
N ARG A 3 4.11 13.53 33.60
CA ARG A 3 3.24 12.34 33.77
C ARG A 3 4.02 11.01 33.91
N LEU A 4 5.14 10.88 33.20
CA LEU A 4 5.99 9.69 33.26
C LEU A 4 6.76 9.63 34.58
N GLN A 5 7.22 10.77 35.09
CA GLN A 5 7.88 10.84 36.40
C GLN A 5 6.90 10.53 37.53
N LEU A 6 5.66 11.03 37.44
CA LEU A 6 4.61 10.70 38.40
C LEU A 6 4.30 9.19 38.43
N GLN A 7 4.16 8.55 37.26
CA GLN A 7 3.95 7.09 37.18
C GLN A 7 5.08 6.30 37.86
N ARG A 8 6.33 6.71 37.67
CA ARG A 8 7.49 6.07 38.32
C ARG A 8 7.46 6.27 39.83
N ARG A 9 7.21 7.50 40.29
CA ARG A 9 7.15 7.84 41.73
C ARG A 9 6.04 7.11 42.48
N LEU A 10 4.89 6.93 41.84
CA LEU A 10 3.74 6.22 42.42
C LEU A 10 3.84 4.69 42.30
N GLY A 11 4.89 4.16 41.65
CA GLY A 11 5.04 2.72 41.43
C GLY A 11 3.90 2.12 40.59
N CYS A 12 3.36 2.88 39.64
CA CYS A 12 2.25 2.43 38.80
C CYS A 12 2.60 1.15 38.03
N ARG A 13 1.64 0.22 37.94
CA ARG A 13 1.78 -0.98 37.13
C ARG A 13 1.70 -0.64 35.63
N THR A 14 2.24 -1.55 34.81
CA THR A 14 2.25 -1.37 33.35
C THR A 14 0.85 -1.51 32.76
N PHE A 15 0.64 -1.01 31.54
CA PHE A 15 -0.63 -1.21 30.83
C PHE A 15 -0.90 -2.70 30.54
N HIS A 16 0.14 -3.49 30.29
CA HIS A 16 0.00 -4.94 30.16
C HIS A 16 -0.52 -5.58 31.46
N TRP A 17 -0.03 -5.17 32.63
CA TRP A 17 -0.56 -5.64 33.91
C TRP A 17 -2.04 -5.28 34.08
N PHE A 18 -2.43 -4.05 33.69
CA PHE A 18 -3.83 -3.62 33.73
C PHE A 18 -4.71 -4.50 32.85
N LEU A 19 -4.34 -4.73 31.58
CA LEU A 19 -5.10 -5.62 30.70
C LEU A 19 -5.14 -7.05 31.25
N ALA A 20 -4.04 -7.56 31.81
CA ALA A 20 -4.01 -8.94 32.31
C ALA A 20 -4.77 -9.18 33.63
N ASN A 21 -4.97 -8.15 34.46
CA ASN A 21 -5.47 -8.33 35.85
C ASN A 21 -6.74 -7.52 36.18
N VAL A 22 -6.99 -6.41 35.48
CA VAL A 22 -8.13 -5.52 35.77
C VAL A 22 -9.21 -5.63 34.70
N TYR A 23 -8.82 -5.76 33.43
CA TYR A 23 -9.76 -5.81 32.31
C TYR A 23 -9.31 -6.82 31.22
N PRO A 24 -9.21 -8.12 31.58
CA PRO A 24 -8.74 -9.19 30.68
C PRO A 24 -9.56 -9.36 29.40
N GLU A 25 -10.83 -8.98 29.41
CA GLU A 25 -11.71 -9.00 28.25
C GLU A 25 -11.31 -8.00 27.15
N LEU A 26 -10.48 -6.99 27.46
CA LEU A 26 -9.88 -6.09 26.45
C LEU A 26 -8.56 -6.63 25.87
N TYR A 27 -8.05 -7.74 26.40
CA TYR A 27 -6.83 -8.32 25.84
C TYR A 27 -7.12 -8.79 24.41
N PRO A 28 -6.32 -8.38 23.41
CA PRO A 28 -6.56 -8.78 22.03
C PRO A 28 -6.59 -10.30 21.91
N SER A 29 -7.76 -10.85 21.56
CA SER A 29 -7.93 -12.28 21.28
C SER A 29 -7.21 -12.66 19.99
N GLU A 30 -7.12 -11.72 19.05
CA GLU A 30 -6.47 -11.94 17.78
C GLU A 30 -4.97 -11.61 17.80
N PRO A 31 -4.14 -12.41 17.11
CA PRO A 31 -2.74 -12.09 16.92
C PRO A 31 -2.60 -10.73 16.23
N ARG A 32 -1.61 -9.93 16.66
CA ARG A 32 -1.30 -8.66 16.02
C ARG A 32 -1.09 -8.89 14.51
N PRO A 33 -1.63 -8.02 13.65
CA PRO A 33 -1.42 -8.15 12.22
C PRO A 33 0.09 -8.13 11.92
N ARG A 34 0.51 -8.97 10.97
CA ARG A 34 1.92 -9.07 10.57
C ARG A 34 2.38 -7.77 9.94
N PHE A 35 1.52 -7.15 9.13
CA PHE A 35 1.77 -5.86 8.50
C PHE A 35 0.51 -5.00 8.55
N SER A 36 0.68 -3.69 8.64
CA SER A 36 -0.42 -2.74 8.52
C SER A 36 0.03 -1.45 7.84
N GLY A 37 -0.89 -0.79 7.15
CA GLY A 37 -0.62 0.41 6.38
C GLY A 37 -1.29 0.38 5.01
N LYS A 38 -0.72 1.08 4.03
CA LYS A 38 -1.25 1.14 2.67
C LYS A 38 -0.57 0.10 1.78
N LEU A 39 -1.34 -0.55 0.91
CA LEU A 39 -0.80 -1.39 -0.15
C LEU A 39 -0.41 -0.51 -1.34
N HIS A 40 0.87 -0.15 -1.41
CA HIS A 40 1.41 0.77 -2.41
C HIS A 40 1.99 0.02 -3.61
N ASN A 41 1.51 0.36 -4.80
CA ASN A 41 2.11 -0.05 -6.06
C ASN A 41 3.30 0.87 -6.38
N THR A 42 4.52 0.36 -6.23
CA THR A 42 5.77 1.11 -6.47
C THR A 42 5.97 1.52 -7.93
N GLY A 43 5.42 0.77 -8.89
CA GLY A 43 5.55 1.09 -10.32
C GLY A 43 4.71 2.28 -10.76
N LEU A 44 3.55 2.49 -10.13
CA LEU A 44 2.60 3.56 -10.49
C LEU A 44 2.52 4.68 -9.44
N GLY A 45 3.06 4.48 -8.24
CA GLY A 45 2.95 5.47 -7.16
C GLY A 45 1.53 5.59 -6.57
N LEU A 46 0.71 4.54 -6.74
CA LEU A 46 -0.71 4.53 -6.34
C LEU A 46 -0.95 3.47 -5.26
N CYS A 47 -2.00 3.65 -4.46
CA CYS A 47 -2.40 2.75 -3.39
C CYS A 47 -3.67 1.98 -3.75
N ALA A 48 -3.79 0.75 -3.25
CA ALA A 48 -5.02 -0.03 -3.36
C ALA A 48 -6.15 0.64 -2.56
N ASP A 49 -7.32 0.72 -3.17
CA ASP A 49 -8.42 1.49 -2.62
C ASP A 49 -9.80 1.07 -3.15
N CYS A 50 -10.84 1.23 -2.34
CA CYS A 50 -12.23 1.13 -2.78
C CYS A 50 -12.83 2.54 -2.88
N GLN A 51 -13.36 2.88 -4.05
CA GLN A 51 -13.96 4.19 -4.35
C GLN A 51 -15.49 4.16 -4.34
N ALA A 52 -16.10 3.32 -3.48
CA ALA A 52 -17.55 3.34 -3.31
C ALA A 52 -17.96 4.33 -2.20
N GLU A 53 -18.99 5.12 -2.48
CA GLU A 53 -19.67 5.96 -1.49
C GLU A 53 -20.88 5.19 -0.94
N GLY A 54 -20.75 4.63 0.26
CA GLY A 54 -21.83 3.86 0.91
C GLY A 54 -21.44 2.41 1.20
N ASP A 55 -22.26 1.46 0.74
CA ASP A 55 -21.97 0.04 0.91
C ASP A 55 -20.74 -0.35 0.07
N ILE A 56 -19.72 -0.82 0.78
CA ILE A 56 -18.43 -1.23 0.20
C ILE A 56 -18.35 -2.75 -0.01
N LEU A 57 -19.39 -3.51 0.33
CA LEU A 57 -19.43 -4.95 0.07
C LEU A 57 -19.50 -5.21 -1.44
N GLY A 58 -18.63 -6.09 -1.93
CA GLY A 58 -18.46 -6.38 -3.35
C GLY A 58 -17.74 -5.28 -4.13
N CYS A 59 -17.27 -4.22 -3.45
CA CYS A 59 -16.53 -3.15 -4.10
C CYS A 59 -15.26 -3.68 -4.75
N PRO A 60 -15.02 -3.39 -6.04
CA PRO A 60 -13.77 -3.72 -6.69
C PRO A 60 -12.63 -2.86 -6.17
N MET A 61 -11.51 -3.50 -5.84
CA MET A 61 -10.29 -2.79 -5.46
C MET A 61 -9.64 -2.16 -6.68
N MET A 62 -9.39 -0.86 -6.59
CA MET A 62 -8.81 -0.04 -7.64
C MET A 62 -7.51 0.62 -7.15
N LEU A 63 -6.73 1.20 -8.07
CA LEU A 63 -5.61 2.05 -7.73
C LEU A 63 -6.07 3.50 -7.59
N ALA A 64 -5.66 4.17 -6.52
CA ALA A 64 -5.98 5.56 -6.23
C ALA A 64 -4.76 6.30 -5.67
N PRO A 65 -4.74 7.65 -5.70
CA PRO A 65 -3.70 8.43 -5.03
C PRO A 65 -3.59 8.07 -3.55
N CYS A 66 -2.38 7.84 -3.07
CA CYS A 66 -2.14 7.52 -1.67
C CYS A 66 -2.44 8.72 -0.76
N SER A 67 -3.22 8.53 0.30
CA SER A 67 -3.59 9.58 1.24
C SER A 67 -3.65 9.07 2.67
N ASP A 68 -3.01 9.77 3.62
CA ASP A 68 -3.04 9.40 5.05
C ASP A 68 -4.39 9.70 5.69
N SER A 69 -5.18 10.60 5.10
CA SER A 69 -6.52 10.93 5.58
C SER A 69 -7.59 9.92 5.13
N ARG A 70 -7.29 9.06 4.15
CA ARG A 70 -8.25 8.11 3.57
C ARG A 70 -8.17 6.77 4.29
N GLN A 71 -9.01 6.59 5.31
CA GLN A 71 -9.06 5.38 6.16
C GLN A 71 -9.28 4.09 5.35
N GLN A 72 -9.98 4.17 4.22
CA GLN A 72 -10.19 3.07 3.27
C GLN A 72 -8.87 2.52 2.68
N GLN A 73 -7.77 3.28 2.73
CA GLN A 73 -6.46 2.81 2.29
C GLN A 73 -5.66 2.12 3.40
N TYR A 74 -6.17 2.09 4.63
CA TYR A 74 -5.53 1.39 5.74
C TYR A 74 -5.95 -0.08 5.74
N LEU A 75 -4.98 -0.94 5.48
CA LEU A 75 -5.13 -2.39 5.35
C LEU A 75 -4.30 -3.09 6.42
N GLN A 76 -4.74 -4.28 6.82
CA GLN A 76 -4.02 -5.13 7.78
C GLN A 76 -3.87 -6.53 7.21
N HIS A 77 -2.63 -7.02 7.14
CA HIS A 77 -2.36 -8.42 6.80
C HIS A 77 -2.27 -9.24 8.08
N THR A 78 -3.15 -10.23 8.21
CA THR A 78 -3.29 -11.01 9.44
C THR A 78 -2.41 -12.27 9.44
N SER A 79 -2.27 -12.88 10.61
CA SER A 79 -1.60 -14.19 10.74
C SER A 79 -2.31 -15.32 9.99
N ARG A 80 -3.61 -15.16 9.71
CA ARG A 80 -4.43 -16.08 8.89
C ARG A 80 -4.25 -15.89 7.39
N LYS A 81 -3.32 -15.02 6.98
CA LYS A 81 -3.06 -14.64 5.58
C LYS A 81 -4.20 -13.87 4.92
N GLU A 82 -5.04 -13.17 5.68
CA GLU A 82 -6.08 -12.32 5.12
C GLU A 82 -5.59 -10.88 5.00
N ILE A 83 -6.18 -10.10 4.09
CA ILE A 83 -5.99 -8.64 4.04
C ILE A 83 -7.32 -8.01 4.46
N HIS A 84 -7.36 -7.44 5.66
CA HIS A 84 -8.51 -6.73 6.20
C HIS A 84 -8.55 -5.29 5.70
N PHE A 85 -9.76 -4.80 5.40
CA PHE A 85 -10.04 -3.46 4.89
C PHE A 85 -10.89 -2.68 5.89
N GLY A 86 -10.38 -1.54 6.37
CA GLY A 86 -11.16 -0.55 7.12
C GLY A 86 -11.78 -1.04 8.44
N SER A 87 -11.15 -0.74 9.58
CA SER A 87 -11.78 -0.92 10.90
C SER A 87 -13.00 0.03 11.04
N PRO A 88 -14.21 -0.39 11.45
CA PRO A 88 -14.57 -1.64 12.17
C PRO A 88 -15.26 -2.73 11.32
N GLN A 89 -15.34 -2.59 10.00
CA GLN A 89 -16.03 -3.57 9.16
C GLN A 89 -15.07 -4.74 8.87
N HIS A 90 -15.47 -5.98 9.18
CA HIS A 90 -14.67 -7.18 8.94
C HIS A 90 -14.71 -7.59 7.46
N LEU A 91 -14.21 -6.70 6.59
CA LEU A 91 -14.09 -6.97 5.18
C LEU A 91 -12.69 -7.43 4.83
N CYS A 92 -12.62 -8.46 4.01
CA CYS A 92 -11.41 -9.08 3.52
C CYS A 92 -11.32 -8.91 2.01
N PHE A 93 -10.09 -8.82 1.50
CA PHE A 93 -9.84 -8.95 0.07
C PHE A 93 -10.17 -10.37 -0.37
N ALA A 94 -11.01 -10.50 -1.38
CA ALA A 94 -11.38 -11.76 -2.00
C ALA A 94 -11.17 -11.71 -3.51
N VAL A 95 -10.84 -12.84 -4.12
CA VAL A 95 -10.78 -12.97 -5.58
C VAL A 95 -12.11 -13.48 -6.12
N ARG A 96 -12.73 -12.73 -7.03
CA ARG A 96 -13.93 -13.15 -7.76
C ARG A 96 -13.78 -12.79 -9.24
N GLN A 97 -13.87 -13.78 -10.12
CA GLN A 97 -13.78 -13.58 -11.58
C GLN A 97 -12.56 -12.71 -11.97
N GLU A 98 -11.38 -13.05 -11.41
CA GLU A 98 -10.09 -12.36 -11.65
C GLU A 98 -9.98 -10.95 -11.07
N GLN A 99 -11.02 -10.45 -10.39
CA GLN A 99 -10.99 -9.17 -9.71
C GLN A 99 -10.80 -9.34 -8.20
N VAL A 100 -10.05 -8.42 -7.60
CA VAL A 100 -9.98 -8.29 -6.15
C VAL A 100 -11.16 -7.43 -5.69
N ILE A 101 -12.00 -7.98 -4.83
CA ILE A 101 -13.18 -7.33 -4.29
C ILE A 101 -13.16 -7.36 -2.76
N LEU A 102 -13.96 -6.51 -2.14
CA LEU A 102 -14.24 -6.59 -0.71
C LEU A 102 -15.38 -7.58 -0.45
N GLN A 103 -15.17 -8.50 0.49
CA GLN A 103 -16.21 -9.41 0.98
C GLN A 103 -16.13 -9.53 2.50
N ASN A 104 -17.19 -10.04 3.13
CA ASN A 104 -17.11 -10.45 4.53
C ASN A 104 -15.98 -11.48 4.71
N CYS A 105 -15.17 -11.30 5.75
CA CYS A 105 -14.13 -12.26 6.10
C CYS A 105 -14.76 -13.62 6.40
N THR A 106 -14.24 -14.68 5.77
CA THR A 106 -14.76 -16.04 5.90
C THR A 106 -13.97 -16.77 6.98
N GLU A 107 -14.63 -17.15 8.08
CA GLU A 107 -13.95 -17.88 9.16
C GLU A 107 -13.71 -19.36 8.83
N GLU A 108 -14.67 -20.00 8.14
CA GLU A 108 -14.62 -21.44 7.81
C GLU A 108 -15.26 -21.73 6.45
N GLY A 109 -14.79 -22.79 5.78
CA GLY A 109 -15.40 -23.34 4.56
C GLY A 109 -14.49 -23.35 3.33
N LEU A 110 -15.04 -23.85 2.22
CA LEU A 110 -14.29 -24.10 0.97
C LEU A 110 -13.82 -22.81 0.26
N ALA A 111 -14.45 -21.67 0.56
CA ALA A 111 -14.14 -20.39 -0.08
C ALA A 111 -12.96 -19.65 0.57
N ILE A 112 -12.39 -20.14 1.68
CA ILE A 112 -11.33 -19.46 2.43
C ILE A 112 -10.09 -19.16 1.56
N HIS A 113 -9.79 -20.04 0.62
CA HIS A 113 -8.67 -19.88 -0.32
C HIS A 113 -8.79 -18.63 -1.20
N GLN A 114 -10.01 -18.13 -1.43
CA GLN A 114 -10.24 -16.91 -2.21
C GLN A 114 -9.83 -15.65 -1.45
N GLN A 115 -9.64 -15.75 -0.13
CA GLN A 115 -9.29 -14.64 0.77
C GLN A 115 -7.88 -14.78 1.37
N HIS A 116 -7.10 -15.77 0.96
CA HIS A 116 -5.73 -15.99 1.42
C HIS A 116 -4.71 -15.32 0.50
N TRP A 117 -3.84 -14.51 1.10
CA TRP A 117 -2.83 -13.69 0.45
C TRP A 117 -1.46 -13.99 1.05
N ASP A 118 -0.61 -14.65 0.28
CA ASP A 118 0.79 -14.84 0.61
C ASP A 118 1.61 -13.61 0.19
N PHE A 119 2.43 -13.11 1.11
CA PHE A 119 3.39 -12.05 0.83
C PHE A 119 4.76 -12.68 0.56
N GLN A 120 5.36 -12.33 -0.59
CA GLN A 120 6.71 -12.76 -0.96
C GLN A 120 7.72 -11.65 -0.69
N GLU A 121 8.68 -11.93 0.19
CA GLU A 121 9.76 -11.01 0.57
C GLU A 121 10.66 -10.62 -0.61
N ALA A 122 10.81 -11.52 -1.60
CA ALA A 122 11.60 -11.30 -2.82
C ALA A 122 11.13 -10.08 -3.65
N ALA A 123 9.87 -9.64 -3.49
CA ALA A 123 9.41 -8.43 -4.15
C ALA A 123 10.22 -7.20 -3.68
N GLN A 124 10.49 -7.04 -2.38
CA GLN A 124 11.25 -5.89 -1.89
C GLN A 124 12.68 -5.88 -2.44
N GLU A 125 13.38 -7.01 -2.43
CA GLU A 125 14.76 -7.14 -2.91
C GLU A 125 14.90 -6.96 -4.44
N ALA A 126 13.94 -7.45 -5.22
CA ALA A 126 13.95 -7.29 -6.67
C ALA A 126 13.64 -5.85 -7.12
N TRP A 127 12.80 -5.12 -6.38
CA TRP A 127 12.47 -3.72 -6.67
C TRP A 127 13.53 -2.73 -6.16
N LEU A 128 14.16 -2.99 -5.03
CA LEU A 128 15.27 -2.19 -4.50
C LEU A 128 16.52 -2.24 -5.39
N ARG A 129 16.67 -3.29 -6.22
CA ARG A 129 17.76 -3.40 -7.19
C ARG A 129 17.50 -2.72 -8.53
N ARG A 130 16.32 -2.14 -8.76
CA ARG A 130 16.09 -1.34 -9.97
C ARG A 130 16.78 0.03 -9.81
N PRO A 131 17.61 0.47 -10.76
CA PRO A 131 18.22 1.80 -10.69
C PRO A 131 17.11 2.86 -10.59
N GLN A 132 17.05 3.60 -9.49
CA GLN A 132 16.23 4.81 -9.43
C GLN A 132 16.83 5.83 -10.40
N GLU A 133 16.13 6.13 -11.48
CA GLU A 133 16.42 7.32 -12.29
C GLU A 133 16.14 8.55 -11.43
N THR A 134 17.18 9.12 -10.84
CA THR A 134 17.08 10.36 -10.06
C THR A 134 16.73 11.50 -11.02
N TYR A 135 15.47 11.93 -11.00
CA TYR A 135 15.00 13.10 -11.74
C TYR A 135 15.61 14.36 -11.12
N ASN A 136 16.74 14.80 -11.68
CA ASN A 136 17.44 16.00 -11.22
C ASN A 136 16.64 17.24 -11.64
N HIS A 137 15.93 17.86 -10.69
CA HIS A 137 15.40 19.20 -10.87
C HIS A 137 16.54 20.20 -11.12
N GLY A 138 16.65 20.67 -12.37
CA GLY A 138 17.63 21.67 -12.79
C GLY A 138 17.54 22.95 -11.95
N ARG A 139 18.58 23.23 -11.17
CA ARG A 139 18.75 24.44 -10.38
C ARG A 139 19.17 25.58 -11.31
N ARG A 140 18.23 26.46 -11.70
CA ARG A 140 18.53 27.72 -12.42
C ARG A 140 19.50 28.57 -11.61
N ARG A 141 20.75 28.73 -12.08
CA ARG A 141 21.64 29.82 -11.65
C ARG A 141 21.50 31.00 -12.62
N ARG A 142 21.51 32.20 -12.03
CA ARG A 142 21.17 33.49 -12.62
C ARG A 142 22.48 34.18 -13.07
N GLY A 143 22.60 34.49 -14.37
CA GLY A 143 23.27 35.68 -14.93
C GLY A 143 24.78 35.65 -15.24
N SER A 144 25.14 35.61 -16.53
CA SER A 144 26.03 36.58 -17.21
C SER A 144 25.84 36.47 -18.75
N GLN A 145 25.81 37.61 -19.46
CA GLN A 145 25.37 37.82 -20.85
C GLN A 145 26.43 37.47 -21.94
N PRO A 146 26.08 37.50 -23.26
CA PRO A 146 26.56 36.57 -24.27
C PRO A 146 27.63 37.12 -25.23
N ARG A 147 28.22 36.25 -26.05
CA ARG A 147 28.85 36.61 -27.33
C ARG A 147 28.21 35.83 -28.50
N PRO A 148 27.97 36.47 -29.67
CA PRO A 148 27.21 35.89 -30.78
C PRO A 148 28.09 35.26 -31.89
N TYR A 149 27.39 34.60 -32.85
CA TYR A 149 27.82 34.12 -34.19
C TYR A 149 28.43 32.68 -34.19
N MET A 150 27.99 31.66 -34.93
CA MET A 150 27.10 31.49 -36.10
C MET A 150 26.39 30.14 -36.11
N ALA A 151 25.30 30.10 -36.88
CA ALA A 151 24.49 28.93 -37.18
C ALA A 151 25.18 27.96 -38.15
N GLU A 152 24.99 26.66 -37.93
CA GLU A 152 25.03 25.65 -38.99
C GLU A 152 24.06 24.50 -38.69
N GLN A 153 22.96 24.53 -39.46
CA GLN A 153 22.19 23.44 -40.09
C GLN A 153 21.91 22.13 -39.32
N GLY A 154 20.61 21.88 -39.23
CA GLY A 154 20.03 20.75 -38.52
C GLY A 154 20.17 19.41 -39.23
N ARG A 155 20.06 18.36 -38.41
CA ARG A 155 19.72 17.02 -38.83
C ARG A 155 18.77 16.42 -37.80
N GLU A 156 17.47 16.50 -38.09
CA GLU A 156 16.44 15.74 -37.40
C GLU A 156 16.78 14.26 -37.52
N ARG A 157 16.84 13.55 -36.39
CA ARG A 157 16.92 12.09 -36.35
C ARG A 157 15.56 11.58 -35.89
N ALA A 158 14.98 10.75 -36.76
CA ALA A 158 13.60 10.32 -36.78
C ALA A 158 13.11 9.73 -35.45
N LYS A 159 11.84 10.03 -35.12
CA LYS A 159 11.04 9.22 -34.20
C LYS A 159 10.72 7.93 -34.91
N GLU A 160 11.36 6.84 -34.53
CA GLU A 160 10.96 5.50 -34.95
C GLU A 160 9.81 5.07 -34.02
N GLU A 161 8.59 5.06 -34.55
CA GLU A 161 7.43 4.43 -33.91
C GLU A 161 7.69 2.93 -33.84
N VAL A 162 7.96 2.41 -32.64
CA VAL A 162 7.99 0.96 -32.42
C VAL A 162 6.56 0.49 -32.17
N LEU A 163 5.93 0.01 -33.24
CA LEU A 163 4.67 -0.71 -33.21
C LEU A 163 4.89 -2.09 -32.55
N HIS A 164 4.44 -2.28 -31.31
CA HIS A 164 4.34 -3.63 -30.73
C HIS A 164 3.00 -4.25 -31.12
N THR A 165 3.05 -5.09 -32.15
CA THR A 165 2.03 -6.08 -32.44
C THR A 165 2.41 -7.42 -31.81
N SER A 166 1.41 -8.30 -31.67
CA SER A 166 1.48 -9.75 -31.40
C SER A 166 1.46 -10.16 -29.92
N LYS A 167 0.65 -11.12 -29.44
CA LYS A 167 -0.35 -12.04 -30.03
C LYS A 167 -1.16 -12.66 -28.87
N GLN A 168 -2.43 -12.96 -29.10
CA GLN A 168 -3.20 -13.94 -28.32
C GLN A 168 -2.64 -15.36 -28.57
N PRO A 169 -2.68 -16.27 -27.59
CA PRO A 169 -2.69 -17.70 -27.85
C PRO A 169 -4.14 -18.21 -27.96
N ILE A 170 -4.43 -18.84 -29.09
CA ILE A 170 -5.51 -19.82 -29.23
C ILE A 170 -4.87 -21.18 -28.99
N LEU A 171 -5.31 -21.88 -27.93
CA LEU A 171 -5.81 -23.26 -27.90
C LEU A 171 -6.13 -23.62 -26.45
#